data_AF-A0A662APW3-F1
#
_entry.id   AF-A0A662APW3-F1
#
_cell.length_a   1.000
_cell.length_b   1.000
_cell.length_c   1.000
_cell.angle_alpha   90.00
_cell.angle_beta   90.00
_cell.angle_gamma   90.00
#
_symmetry.space_group_name_H-M   'P 1'
#
loop_
_entity.id
_entity.type
_entity.pdbx_description
1 polymer ?
#
loop_
_entity_poly.entity_id
_entity_poly.type
_entity_poly.pdbx_seq_one_letter_code
_entity_poly.pdbx_strand_id
1 'polypeptide(L)'
;DRPYPRVVTIDFGTEGCEGRHGAIRKGVIIVTVTGFFLETGSKRIITFDGYSVNDYQIEGTKTVTNMGQNDAGNWVRKIEVDGSVTTPEGKIITRISTGEIEWIEGAGTPFYFWDDVFSITGTASGVNSKGVAYQSEITSPLIKARNCRWIQEGILTIVSGENTVIIDYGDGTKCDNVATATVNGEEKEIKFKW
;
A
#
# COMPACT_ATOMS: atom_id res chain seq x y z
N ASP A 1 -21.08 9.88 -22.52
CA ASP A 1 -20.55 9.06 -21.41
C ASP A 1 -19.68 7.93 -21.90
N ARG A 2 -18.61 7.59 -21.16
CA ARG A 2 -17.85 6.35 -21.39
C ARG A 2 -18.42 5.27 -20.46
N PRO A 3 -19.08 4.22 -20.96
CA PRO A 3 -19.63 3.18 -20.09
C PRO A 3 -18.52 2.45 -19.32
N TYR A 4 -18.87 1.88 -18.17
CA TYR A 4 -18.02 0.93 -17.46
C TYR A 4 -18.28 -0.50 -18.00
N PRO A 5 -17.30 -1.42 -17.93
CA PRO A 5 -15.94 -1.24 -17.38
C PRO A 5 -15.04 -0.41 -18.29
N ARG A 6 -14.00 0.21 -17.72
CA ARG A 6 -12.95 0.95 -18.44
C ARG A 6 -11.59 0.34 -18.11
N VAL A 7 -10.72 0.22 -19.11
CA VAL A 7 -9.33 -0.20 -18.92
C VAL A 7 -8.43 1.01 -19.14
N VAL A 8 -7.56 1.27 -18.17
CA VAL A 8 -6.52 2.31 -18.26
C VAL A 8 -5.19 1.59 -18.29
N THR A 9 -4.42 1.84 -19.36
CA THR A 9 -3.10 1.26 -19.56
C THR A 9 -2.05 2.35 -19.40
N ILE A 10 -1.02 2.07 -18.62
CA ILE A 10 0.16 2.92 -18.44
C ILE A 10 1.34 2.13 -18.97
N ASP A 11 1.81 2.51 -20.15
CA ASP A 11 2.87 1.82 -20.88
C ASP A 11 4.18 2.61 -20.80
N PHE A 12 5.22 1.99 -20.25
CA PHE A 12 6.57 2.55 -20.15
C PHE A 12 7.51 2.05 -21.25
N GLY A 13 7.02 1.20 -22.16
CA GLY A 13 7.80 0.58 -23.23
C GLY A 13 8.81 -0.44 -22.75
N THR A 14 9.49 -1.07 -23.70
CA THR A 14 10.54 -2.07 -23.46
C THR A 14 11.89 -1.42 -23.13
N GLU A 15 12.20 -0.29 -23.76
CA GLU A 15 13.41 0.50 -23.50
C GLU A 15 13.39 1.16 -22.11
N GLY A 16 12.18 1.37 -21.59
CA GLY A 16 11.93 1.97 -20.29
C GLY A 16 11.89 3.49 -20.30
N CYS A 17 11.30 4.04 -19.24
CA CYS A 17 11.15 5.46 -18.99
C CYS A 17 11.79 5.80 -17.63
N GLU A 18 12.75 6.72 -17.64
CA GLU A 18 13.33 7.25 -16.40
C GLU A 18 12.35 8.21 -15.72
N GLY A 19 12.05 7.94 -14.45
CA GLY A 19 11.22 8.81 -13.63
C GLY A 19 12.02 9.95 -13.00
N ARG A 20 11.30 10.93 -12.41
CA ARG A 20 11.87 12.14 -11.77
C ARG A 20 12.99 11.88 -10.73
N HIS A 21 13.07 10.69 -10.17
CA HIS A 21 14.03 10.31 -9.13
C HIS A 21 14.99 9.20 -9.58
N GLY A 22 15.25 9.09 -10.89
CA GLY A 22 16.21 8.15 -11.47
C GLY A 22 15.74 6.70 -11.58
N ALA A 23 14.57 6.37 -11.03
CA ALA A 23 14.02 5.03 -11.18
C ALA A 23 13.54 4.78 -12.61
N ILE A 24 14.06 3.73 -13.26
CA ILE A 24 13.69 3.31 -14.60
C ILE A 24 12.50 2.34 -14.50
N ARG A 25 11.42 2.64 -15.22
CA ARG A 25 10.24 1.76 -15.33
C ARG A 25 10.17 1.17 -16.72
N LYS A 26 9.88 -0.13 -16.83
CA LYS A 26 9.65 -0.83 -18.12
C LYS A 26 8.34 -1.59 -18.06
N GLY A 27 7.77 -1.91 -19.21
CA GLY A 27 6.53 -2.68 -19.32
C GLY A 27 5.28 -1.88 -18.97
N VAL A 28 4.21 -2.58 -18.60
CA VAL A 28 2.86 -2.03 -18.61
C VAL A 28 2.12 -2.28 -17.30
N ILE A 29 1.45 -1.24 -16.80
CA ILE A 29 0.46 -1.34 -15.72
C ILE A 29 -0.94 -1.26 -16.32
N ILE A 30 -1.79 -2.22 -16.00
CA ILE A 30 -3.17 -2.31 -16.51
C ILE A 30 -4.14 -2.15 -15.33
N VAL A 31 -5.00 -1.13 -15.40
CA VAL A 31 -6.01 -0.83 -14.38
C VAL A 31 -7.40 -1.00 -14.95
N THR A 32 -8.12 -2.01 -14.49
CA THR A 32 -9.54 -2.23 -14.81
C THR A 32 -10.42 -1.52 -13.80
N VAL A 33 -11.31 -0.67 -14.29
CA VAL A 33 -12.23 0.19 -13.54
C VAL A 33 -13.66 -0.28 -13.80
N THR A 34 -14.33 -0.83 -12.79
CA THR A 34 -15.66 -1.47 -12.98
C THR A 34 -16.85 -0.54 -12.76
N GLY A 35 -16.64 0.63 -12.14
CA GLY A 35 -17.70 1.56 -11.77
C GLY A 35 -17.17 2.92 -11.30
N PHE A 36 -18.09 3.84 -10.99
CA PHE A 36 -17.73 5.17 -10.48
C PHE A 36 -17.01 5.07 -9.13
N PHE A 37 -16.12 6.00 -8.80
CA PHE A 37 -15.24 5.88 -7.63
C PHE A 37 -15.98 5.82 -6.29
N LEU A 38 -17.12 6.52 -6.17
CA LEU A 38 -17.97 6.50 -4.97
C LEU A 38 -19.12 5.49 -5.07
N GLU A 39 -19.17 4.68 -6.13
CA GLU A 39 -20.17 3.63 -6.26
C GLU A 39 -19.76 2.42 -5.43
N THR A 40 -20.61 2.03 -4.48
CA THR A 40 -20.42 0.82 -3.67
C THR A 40 -20.28 -0.40 -4.57
N GLY A 41 -19.30 -1.25 -4.28
CA GLY A 41 -18.97 -2.44 -5.06
C GLY A 41 -18.11 -2.16 -6.30
N SER A 42 -17.87 -0.88 -6.65
CA SER A 42 -16.93 -0.55 -7.72
C SER A 42 -15.50 -0.98 -7.35
N LYS A 43 -14.73 -1.37 -8.37
CA LYS A 43 -13.38 -1.90 -8.21
C LYS A 43 -12.36 -1.15 -9.06
N ARG A 44 -11.12 -1.15 -8.58
CA ARG A 44 -9.90 -0.86 -9.34
C ARG A 44 -9.01 -2.09 -9.24
N ILE A 45 -8.91 -2.84 -10.33
CA ILE A 45 -8.10 -4.07 -10.40
C ILE A 45 -6.85 -3.74 -11.19
N ILE A 46 -5.70 -3.85 -10.54
CA ILE A 46 -4.39 -3.50 -11.09
C ILE A 46 -3.63 -4.78 -11.35
N THR A 47 -3.14 -4.93 -12.58
CA THR A 47 -2.31 -6.05 -13.05
C THR A 47 -1.14 -5.50 -13.83
N PHE A 48 -0.17 -6.36 -14.13
CA PHE A 48 1.12 -5.99 -14.72
C PHE A 48 1.42 -6.89 -15.92
N ASP A 49 1.97 -6.29 -16.97
CA ASP A 49 2.47 -7.01 -18.14
C ASP A 49 3.92 -6.58 -18.41
N GLY A 50 4.86 -7.49 -18.14
CA GLY A 50 6.30 -7.22 -18.23
C GLY A 50 6.79 -6.05 -17.38
N TYR A 51 6.04 -5.63 -16.36
CA TYR A 51 6.34 -4.42 -15.60
C TYR A 51 7.53 -4.62 -14.65
N SER A 52 8.46 -3.67 -14.65
CA SER A 52 9.58 -3.65 -13.71
C SER A 52 9.98 -2.24 -13.31
N VAL A 53 10.62 -2.13 -12.14
CA VAL A 53 11.23 -0.89 -11.65
C VAL A 53 12.68 -1.18 -11.28
N ASN A 54 13.65 -0.52 -11.93
CA ASN A 54 15.08 -0.81 -11.76
C ASN A 54 15.40 -2.31 -11.88
N ASP A 55 14.79 -2.95 -12.88
CA ASP A 55 14.89 -4.39 -13.16
C ASP A 55 14.33 -5.33 -12.06
N TYR A 56 13.65 -4.79 -11.04
CA TYR A 56 12.79 -5.58 -10.15
C TYR A 56 11.45 -5.81 -10.85
N GLN A 57 11.24 -7.03 -11.32
CA GLN A 57 9.99 -7.43 -11.99
C GLN A 57 8.86 -7.54 -10.98
N ILE A 58 7.71 -6.97 -11.30
CA ILE A 58 6.53 -6.95 -10.43
C ILE A 58 5.41 -7.73 -11.10
N GLU A 59 4.84 -8.68 -10.37
CA GLU A 59 3.78 -9.56 -10.84
C GLU A 59 2.65 -9.67 -9.81
N GLY A 60 1.49 -10.12 -10.29
CA GLY A 60 0.30 -10.33 -9.47
C GLY A 60 -0.80 -9.30 -9.67
N THR A 61 -1.69 -9.23 -8.69
CA THR A 61 -2.92 -8.42 -8.73
C THR A 61 -3.08 -7.60 -7.45
N LYS A 62 -3.46 -6.34 -7.61
CA LYS A 62 -3.98 -5.49 -6.52
C LYS A 62 -5.42 -5.08 -6.83
N THR A 63 -6.34 -5.42 -5.95
CA THR A 63 -7.75 -5.03 -6.06
C THR A 63 -8.10 -4.04 -4.96
N VAL A 64 -8.69 -2.90 -5.35
CA VAL A 64 -9.31 -1.95 -4.43
C VAL A 64 -10.80 -1.96 -4.68
N THR A 65 -11.60 -2.32 -3.67
CA THR A 65 -13.06 -2.35 -3.73
C THR A 65 -13.63 -1.24 -2.85
N ASN A 66 -14.53 -0.43 -3.39
CA ASN A 66 -15.30 0.52 -2.58
C ASN A 66 -16.38 -0.25 -1.80
N MET A 67 -16.31 -0.24 -0.48
CA MET A 67 -17.25 -0.94 0.39
C MET A 67 -18.49 -0.09 0.72
N GLY A 68 -18.52 1.18 0.30
CA GLY A 68 -19.54 2.15 0.68
C GLY A 68 -19.15 2.91 1.95
N GLN A 69 -20.14 3.55 2.57
CA GLN A 69 -19.98 4.17 3.88
C GLN A 69 -20.24 3.13 4.98
N ASN A 70 -19.46 3.18 6.06
CA ASN A 70 -19.71 2.40 7.27
C ASN A 70 -20.77 3.07 8.16
N ASP A 71 -21.02 2.51 9.35
CA ASP A 71 -22.01 3.03 10.31
C ASP A 71 -21.69 4.45 10.81
N ALA A 72 -20.42 4.85 10.78
CA ALA A 72 -19.98 6.22 11.11
C ALA A 72 -20.13 7.21 9.93
N GLY A 73 -20.57 6.74 8.76
CA GLY A 73 -20.67 7.53 7.54
C GLY A 73 -19.35 7.69 6.79
N ASN A 74 -18.28 7.00 7.21
CA ASN A 74 -16.96 7.09 6.60
C ASN A 74 -16.85 6.16 5.40
N TRP A 75 -16.25 6.61 4.30
CA TRP A 75 -16.02 5.78 3.13
C TRP A 75 -14.93 4.76 3.38
N VAL A 76 -15.24 3.48 3.14
CA VAL A 76 -14.31 2.36 3.35
C VAL A 76 -13.90 1.76 2.01
N ARG A 77 -12.61 1.47 1.87
CA ARG A 77 -12.05 0.71 0.74
C ARG A 77 -11.38 -0.54 1.25
N LYS A 78 -11.77 -1.69 0.72
CA LYS A 78 -11.05 -2.95 0.92
C LYS A 78 -9.92 -3.04 -0.10
N ILE A 79 -8.73 -3.41 0.35
CA ILE A 79 -7.54 -3.60 -0.48
C ILE A 79 -7.07 -5.04 -0.34
N GLU A 80 -6.96 -5.71 -1.46
CA GLU A 80 -6.47 -7.08 -1.56
C GLU A 80 -5.27 -7.08 -2.52
N VAL A 81 -4.19 -7.74 -2.12
CA VAL A 81 -2.98 -7.90 -2.94
C VAL A 81 -2.60 -9.37 -2.91
N ASP A 82 -2.29 -9.91 -4.07
CA ASP A 82 -1.56 -11.16 -4.25
C ASP A 82 -0.50 -10.88 -5.31
N GLY A 83 0.76 -10.76 -4.90
CA GLY A 83 1.81 -10.39 -5.81
C GLY A 83 3.20 -10.75 -5.36
N SER A 84 4.12 -10.61 -6.31
CA SER A 84 5.52 -10.95 -6.16
C SER A 84 6.43 -9.91 -6.79
N VAL A 85 7.65 -9.86 -6.28
CA VAL A 85 8.77 -9.12 -6.86
C VAL A 85 9.90 -10.10 -7.10
N THR A 86 10.34 -10.19 -8.35
CA THR A 86 11.53 -10.94 -8.73
C THR A 86 12.70 -9.96 -8.84
N THR A 87 13.75 -10.16 -8.05
CA THR A 87 14.93 -9.29 -8.06
C THR A 87 15.81 -9.55 -9.28
N PRO A 88 16.73 -8.63 -9.64
CA PRO A 88 17.69 -8.85 -10.73
C PRO A 88 18.54 -10.12 -10.55
N GLU A 89 18.75 -10.56 -9.31
CA GLU A 89 19.47 -11.80 -8.97
C GLU A 89 18.57 -13.06 -9.00
N GLY A 90 17.30 -12.93 -9.40
CA GLY A 90 16.34 -14.03 -9.52
C GLY A 90 15.68 -14.46 -8.21
N LYS A 91 15.83 -13.70 -7.12
CA LYS A 91 15.13 -14.00 -5.86
C LYS A 91 13.68 -13.57 -5.96
N ILE A 92 12.75 -14.42 -5.49
CA ILE A 92 11.32 -14.12 -5.47
C ILE A 92 10.91 -13.70 -4.05
N ILE A 93 10.35 -12.51 -3.95
CA ILE A 93 9.73 -11.94 -2.75
C ILE A 93 8.23 -11.97 -2.97
N THR A 94 7.44 -12.47 -2.02
CA THR A 94 5.98 -12.57 -2.17
C THR A 94 5.23 -11.79 -1.11
N ARG A 95 4.01 -11.38 -1.45
CA ARG A 95 3.08 -10.73 -0.54
C ARG A 95 1.65 -11.04 -0.93
N ILE A 96 0.92 -11.63 0.03
CA ILE A 96 -0.53 -11.72 0.03
C ILE A 96 -1.04 -10.86 1.18
N SER A 97 -1.93 -9.90 0.93
CA SER A 97 -2.46 -9.01 1.98
C SER A 97 -3.93 -8.66 1.77
N THR A 98 -4.63 -8.45 2.88
CA THR A 98 -5.98 -7.91 2.92
C THR A 98 -6.05 -6.82 3.99
N GLY A 99 -6.73 -5.71 3.69
CA GLY A 99 -6.89 -4.61 4.64
C GLY A 99 -7.96 -3.63 4.23
N GLU A 100 -8.25 -2.69 5.11
CA GLU A 100 -9.22 -1.62 4.88
C GLU A 100 -8.55 -0.25 5.03
N ILE A 101 -8.97 0.68 4.19
CA ILE A 101 -8.68 2.11 4.32
C ILE A 101 -10.01 2.82 4.52
N GLU A 102 -10.19 3.39 5.70
CA GLU A 102 -11.32 4.23 6.07
C GLU A 102 -10.95 5.70 5.93
N TRP A 103 -11.79 6.48 5.27
CA TRP A 103 -11.64 7.93 5.13
C TRP A 103 -12.33 8.63 6.30
N ILE A 104 -11.55 8.99 7.33
CA ILE A 104 -12.06 9.45 8.63
C ILE A 104 -12.20 10.99 8.74
N GLU A 105 -11.46 11.76 7.94
CA GLU A 105 -11.58 13.23 7.86
C GLU A 105 -11.38 13.72 6.42
N GLY A 106 -11.96 14.88 6.04
CA GLY A 106 -11.78 15.52 4.72
C GLY A 106 -12.81 15.13 3.64
N ALA A 107 -13.69 14.15 3.91
CA ALA A 107 -14.68 13.70 2.92
C ALA A 107 -15.67 14.78 2.47
N GLY A 108 -15.90 15.82 3.29
CA GLY A 108 -16.78 16.95 2.98
C GLY A 108 -16.18 18.00 2.03
N THR A 109 -14.87 17.93 1.75
CA THR A 109 -14.10 18.92 0.99
C THR A 109 -13.44 18.27 -0.23
N PRO A 110 -14.21 17.70 -1.17
CA PRO A 110 -13.69 16.82 -2.24
C PRO A 110 -12.67 17.46 -3.18
N PHE A 111 -12.61 18.79 -3.25
CA PHE A 111 -11.62 19.54 -4.04
C PHE A 111 -10.36 19.92 -3.25
N TYR A 112 -10.36 19.74 -1.94
CA TYR A 112 -9.26 20.06 -1.04
C TYR A 112 -8.75 18.80 -0.33
N PHE A 113 -8.27 17.83 -1.10
CA PHE A 113 -7.77 16.52 -0.62
C PHE A 113 -6.57 16.57 0.36
N TRP A 114 -6.10 17.76 0.74
CA TRP A 114 -4.98 17.92 1.67
C TRP A 114 -5.42 17.78 3.14
N ASP A 115 -6.70 17.96 3.45
CA ASP A 115 -7.26 17.71 4.78
C ASP A 115 -7.70 16.26 5.01
N ASP A 116 -7.57 15.40 3.99
CA ASP A 116 -7.92 13.99 4.09
C ASP A 116 -7.07 13.24 5.12
N VAL A 117 -7.75 12.55 6.04
CA VAL A 117 -7.13 11.61 6.98
C VAL A 117 -7.72 10.22 6.79
N PHE A 118 -6.84 9.21 6.80
CA PHE A 118 -7.20 7.82 6.63
C PHE A 118 -6.78 6.96 7.82
N SER A 119 -7.66 6.04 8.22
CA SER A 119 -7.35 4.92 9.12
C SER A 119 -7.12 3.66 8.30
N ILE A 120 -6.05 2.92 8.60
CA ILE A 120 -5.65 1.73 7.84
C ILE A 120 -5.54 0.53 8.77
N THR A 121 -6.17 -0.57 8.39
CA THR A 121 -6.09 -1.87 9.09
C THR A 121 -5.77 -2.98 8.12
N GLY A 122 -5.32 -4.13 8.61
CA GLY A 122 -5.14 -5.32 7.79
C GLY A 122 -3.97 -6.20 8.17
N THR A 123 -3.83 -7.27 7.39
CA THR A 123 -2.79 -8.29 7.55
C THR A 123 -2.10 -8.57 6.23
N ALA A 124 -0.89 -9.13 6.31
CA ALA A 124 -0.18 -9.65 5.17
C ALA A 124 0.67 -10.87 5.55
N SER A 125 1.01 -11.67 4.55
CA SER A 125 1.95 -12.77 4.67
C SER A 125 2.72 -12.94 3.37
N GLY A 126 3.83 -13.67 3.42
CA GLY A 126 4.60 -14.01 2.23
C GLY A 126 6.01 -14.47 2.56
N VAL A 127 6.90 -14.38 1.59
CA VAL A 127 8.32 -14.73 1.71
C VAL A 127 9.17 -13.50 1.45
N ASN A 128 10.09 -13.19 2.38
CA ASN A 128 10.95 -12.02 2.29
C ASN A 128 12.19 -12.26 1.39
N SER A 129 13.04 -11.24 1.22
CA SER A 129 14.25 -11.29 0.39
C SER A 129 15.34 -12.27 0.86
N LYS A 130 15.21 -12.82 2.07
CA LYS A 130 16.08 -13.86 2.62
C LYS A 130 15.48 -15.27 2.45
N GLY A 131 14.32 -15.41 1.80
CA GLY A 131 13.62 -16.68 1.65
C GLY A 131 12.88 -17.14 2.92
N VAL A 132 12.68 -16.23 3.88
CA VAL A 132 12.01 -16.54 5.15
C VAL A 132 10.55 -16.12 5.07
N ALA A 133 9.65 -17.02 5.48
CA ALA A 133 8.24 -16.73 5.59
C ALA A 133 7.97 -15.68 6.68
N TYR A 134 7.04 -14.77 6.42
CA TYR A 134 6.64 -13.74 7.37
C TYR A 134 5.12 -13.56 7.40
N GLN A 135 4.65 -12.99 8.51
CA GLN A 135 3.31 -12.45 8.67
C GLN A 135 3.42 -11.04 9.24
N SER A 136 2.48 -10.17 8.89
CA SER A 136 2.36 -8.84 9.47
C SER A 136 0.91 -8.49 9.76
N GLU A 137 0.68 -7.79 10.86
CA GLU A 137 -0.64 -7.36 11.31
C GLU A 137 -0.55 -5.93 11.83
N ILE A 138 -1.49 -5.09 11.41
CA ILE A 138 -1.72 -3.78 12.00
C ILE A 138 -2.52 -4.01 13.29
N THR A 139 -1.85 -3.99 14.44
CA THR A 139 -2.44 -4.28 15.76
C THR A 139 -3.08 -3.04 16.40
N SER A 140 -2.70 -1.84 15.95
CA SER A 140 -3.42 -0.59 16.18
C SER A 140 -3.54 0.16 14.86
N PRO A 141 -4.72 0.67 14.46
CA PRO A 141 -4.94 1.29 13.16
C PRO A 141 -3.89 2.34 12.82
N LEU A 142 -3.37 2.30 11.60
CA LEU A 142 -2.39 3.28 11.15
C LEU A 142 -3.10 4.56 10.69
N ILE A 143 -2.74 5.71 11.26
CA ILE A 143 -3.32 7.00 10.86
C ILE A 143 -2.41 7.71 9.86
N LYS A 144 -2.99 8.04 8.70
CA LYS A 144 -2.29 8.64 7.57
C LYS A 144 -3.05 9.86 7.06
N ALA A 145 -2.59 11.05 7.44
CA ALA A 145 -3.03 12.28 6.78
C ALA A 145 -2.35 12.47 5.42
N ARG A 146 -3.04 13.11 4.48
CA ARG A 146 -2.51 13.44 3.14
C ARG A 146 -1.51 14.58 3.14
N ASN A 147 -1.67 15.56 4.03
CA ASN A 147 -0.72 16.64 4.23
C ASN A 147 0.60 16.18 4.88
N CYS A 148 0.62 14.99 5.49
CA CYS A 148 1.84 14.38 6.01
C CYS A 148 2.40 13.37 5.01
N ARG A 149 3.73 13.24 4.91
CA ARG A 149 4.36 12.19 4.08
C ARG A 149 4.40 10.83 4.79
N TRP A 150 4.43 10.86 6.11
CA TRP A 150 4.66 9.71 7.00
C TRP A 150 3.37 9.24 7.65
N ILE A 151 3.38 8.03 8.20
CA ILE A 151 2.32 7.54 9.08
C ILE A 151 2.57 8.17 10.45
N GLN A 152 1.52 8.65 11.11
CA GLN A 152 1.66 9.46 12.33
C GLN A 152 1.32 8.69 13.60
N GLU A 153 0.57 7.60 13.47
CA GLU A 153 0.05 6.82 14.60
C GLU A 153 -0.18 5.38 14.17
N GLY A 154 -0.14 4.48 15.15
CA GLY A 154 -0.55 3.09 15.00
C GLY A 154 0.61 2.13 15.15
N ILE A 155 0.28 0.83 15.19
CA ILE A 155 1.25 -0.22 15.50
C ILE A 155 1.17 -1.32 14.44
N LEU A 156 2.33 -1.65 13.87
CA LEU A 156 2.51 -2.77 12.93
C LEU A 156 3.40 -3.83 13.57
N THR A 157 2.88 -5.04 13.71
CA THR A 157 3.65 -6.21 14.15
C THR A 157 4.04 -7.05 12.94
N ILE A 158 5.30 -7.48 12.87
CA ILE A 158 5.85 -8.35 11.84
C ILE A 158 6.54 -9.52 12.50
N VAL A 159 6.13 -10.74 12.16
CA VAL A 159 6.79 -11.98 12.58
C VAL A 159 7.47 -12.59 11.37
N SER A 160 8.77 -12.83 11.43
CA SER A 160 9.57 -13.37 10.33
C SER A 160 10.53 -14.43 10.86
N GLY A 161 10.21 -15.70 10.63
CA GLY A 161 10.89 -16.82 11.29
C GLY A 161 10.72 -16.72 12.81
N GLU A 162 11.83 -16.73 13.55
CA GLU A 162 11.85 -16.59 15.02
C GLU A 162 11.87 -15.14 15.51
N ASN A 163 11.93 -14.16 14.60
CA ASN A 163 12.04 -12.76 14.96
C ASN A 163 10.68 -12.08 14.96
N THR A 164 10.44 -11.24 15.97
CA THR A 164 9.29 -10.35 16.05
C THR A 164 9.78 -8.90 16.04
N VAL A 165 9.21 -8.11 15.14
CA VAL A 165 9.44 -6.67 15.03
C VAL A 165 8.11 -5.96 15.22
N ILE A 166 8.05 -5.09 16.21
CA ILE A 166 6.91 -4.20 16.44
C ILE A 166 7.35 -2.79 16.03
N ILE A 167 6.58 -2.13 15.18
CA ILE A 167 6.82 -0.75 14.76
C ILE A 167 5.68 0.11 15.30
N ASP A 168 6.02 1.04 16.18
CA ASP A 168 5.13 2.07 16.70
C ASP A 168 5.43 3.40 15.99
N TYR A 169 4.42 3.92 15.28
CA TYR A 169 4.52 5.14 14.48
C TYR A 169 4.31 6.42 15.29
N GLY A 170 3.99 6.32 16.58
CA GLY A 170 3.76 7.46 17.46
C GLY A 170 2.30 7.67 17.81
N ASP A 171 1.99 8.88 18.30
CA ASP A 171 0.73 9.26 18.91
C ASP A 171 -0.10 10.25 18.06
N GLY A 172 0.26 10.42 16.79
CA GLY A 172 -0.42 11.34 15.88
C GLY A 172 0.09 12.78 15.92
N THR A 173 0.89 13.17 16.92
CA THR A 173 1.23 14.59 17.16
C THR A 173 2.27 15.17 16.20
N LYS A 174 3.09 14.33 15.56
CA LYS A 174 4.20 14.75 14.68
C LYS A 174 4.04 14.21 13.27
N CYS A 175 4.41 15.04 12.30
CA CYS A 175 4.67 14.59 10.94
C CYS A 175 6.19 14.53 10.71
N ASP A 176 6.83 13.48 11.23
CA ASP A 176 8.25 13.23 11.06
C ASP A 176 8.48 11.84 10.46
N ASN A 177 9.74 11.57 10.09
CA ASN A 177 10.12 10.32 9.47
C ASN A 177 10.61 9.29 10.50
N VAL A 178 10.17 9.40 11.76
CA VAL A 178 10.66 8.59 12.88
C VAL A 178 9.59 7.60 13.33
N ALA A 179 10.02 6.43 13.79
CA ALA A 179 9.18 5.46 14.49
C ALA A 179 10.04 4.70 15.51
N THR A 180 9.41 4.04 16.47
CA THR A 180 10.08 3.13 17.41
C THR A 180 9.93 1.70 16.91
N ALA A 181 11.04 0.99 16.74
CA ALA A 181 11.04 -0.42 16.41
C ALA A 181 11.50 -1.25 17.61
N THR A 182 10.69 -2.19 18.06
CA THR A 182 11.05 -3.19 19.07
C THR A 182 11.39 -4.50 18.38
N VAL A 183 12.65 -4.88 18.37
CA VAL A 183 13.15 -6.12 17.74
C VAL A 183 13.51 -7.10 18.82
N ASN A 184 12.75 -8.19 18.94
CA ASN A 184 12.96 -9.23 19.97
C ASN A 184 13.07 -8.65 21.40
N GLY A 185 12.32 -7.59 21.69
CA GLY A 185 12.31 -6.90 22.99
C GLY A 185 13.28 -5.72 23.12
N GLU A 186 14.17 -5.49 22.15
CA GLU A 186 15.06 -4.31 22.15
C GLU A 186 14.46 -3.16 21.33
N GLU A 187 14.27 -2.00 21.96
CA GLU A 187 13.78 -0.79 21.29
C GLU A 187 14.88 0.01 20.60
N LYS A 188 14.59 0.46 19.37
CA LYS A 188 15.47 1.29 18.56
C LYS A 188 14.64 2.32 17.79
N GLU A 189 15.11 3.56 17.79
CA GLU A 189 14.57 4.59 16.87
C GLU A 189 14.95 4.22 15.43
N ILE A 190 13.96 4.22 14.54
CA ILE A 190 14.16 4.04 13.10
C ILE A 190 13.77 5.31 12.34
N LYS A 191 14.51 5.60 11.27
CA LYS A 191 14.22 6.73 10.37
C LYS A 191 13.89 6.23 8.97
N PHE A 192 12.73 6.60 8.48
CA PHE A 192 12.33 6.33 7.11
C PHE A 192 13.11 7.22 6.15
N LYS A 193 13.56 6.61 5.05
CA LYS A 193 14.25 7.31 3.96
C LYS A 193 13.29 7.65 2.84
N TRP A 194 13.68 8.66 2.09
CA TRP A 194 13.04 9.08 0.86
C TRP A 194 13.47 8.19 -0.30
#